data_AF-A0A943ULW5-F1
#
_entry.id   AF-A0A943ULW5-F1
#
_cell.length_a   1.000
_cell.length_b   1.000
_cell.length_c   1.000
_cell.angle_alpha   90.00
_cell.angle_beta   90.00
_cell.angle_gamma   90.00
#
_symmetry.space_group_name_H-M   'P 1'
#
loop_
_entity.id
_entity.type
_entity.pdbx_description
1 polymer ?
#
loop_
_entity_poly.entity_id
_entity_poly.type
_entity_poly.pdbx_seq_one_letter_code
_entity_poly.pdbx_strand_id
1 'polypeptide(L)'
;MDALSKELHDFLCRLGEYPEQVSDKLQGYTQALLQLLTPADELLIKGRYGILGSTKESMAQLANRFNTDENTVEAVLQQCLRKIAITPEWQDIKALTQLKAIRLK
;
A
#
# COMPACT_ATOMS: atom_id res chain seq x y z
N MET A 1 14.44 -0.98 4.70
CA MET A 1 13.50 -1.12 3.56
C MET A 1 14.26 -1.07 2.26
N ASP A 2 13.98 -2.02 1.35
CA ASP A 2 14.47 -2.04 -0.03
C ASP A 2 13.89 -0.88 -0.86
N ALA A 3 14.58 -0.51 -1.95
CA ALA A 3 14.13 0.57 -2.85
C ALA A 3 12.71 0.33 -3.39
N LEU A 4 12.41 -0.90 -3.81
CA LEU A 4 11.11 -1.31 -4.32
C LEU A 4 9.99 -1.17 -3.26
N SER A 5 10.24 -1.64 -2.04
CA SER A 5 9.28 -1.53 -0.94
C SER A 5 9.07 -0.06 -0.53
N LYS A 6 10.11 0.77 -0.65
CA LYS A 6 10.03 2.21 -0.37
C LYS A 6 9.15 2.95 -1.37
N GLU A 7 9.26 2.63 -2.66
CA GLU A 7 8.40 3.22 -3.69
C GLU A 7 6.92 2.89 -3.46
N LEU A 8 6.61 1.62 -3.16
CA LEU A 8 5.24 1.20 -2.86
C LEU A 8 4.70 1.86 -1.59
N HIS A 9 5.53 1.96 -0.55
CA HIS A 9 5.18 2.66 0.69
C HIS A 9 4.83 4.13 0.43
N ASP A 10 5.67 4.86 -0.32
CA ASP A 10 5.44 6.27 -0.67
C ASP A 10 4.13 6.43 -1.46
N PHE A 11 3.89 5.50 -2.40
CA PHE A 11 2.67 5.47 -3.19
C PHE A 11 1.41 5.25 -2.34
N LEU A 12 1.42 4.27 -1.44
CA LEU A 12 0.30 4.01 -0.51
C LEU A 12 0.09 5.17 0.46
N CYS A 13 1.16 5.83 0.91
CA CYS A 13 1.09 7.02 1.74
C CYS A 13 0.38 8.16 1.02
N ARG A 14 0.78 8.46 -0.23
CA ARG A 14 0.12 9.48 -1.06
C ARG A 14 -1.33 9.16 -1.36
N LEU A 15 -1.66 7.89 -1.58
CA LEU A 15 -3.04 7.43 -1.76
C LEU A 15 -3.92 7.75 -0.55
N GLY A 16 -3.38 7.56 0.66
CA GLY A 16 -4.08 7.85 1.92
C GLY A 16 -4.16 9.34 2.22
N GLU A 17 -3.13 10.12 1.84
CA GLU A 17 -3.11 11.57 2.03
C GLU A 17 -3.97 12.33 1.02
N TYR A 18 -4.05 11.85 -0.24
CA TYR A 18 -4.77 12.51 -1.33
C TYR A 18 -5.77 11.57 -2.01
N PRO A 19 -6.77 11.04 -1.28
CA PRO A 19 -7.74 10.12 -1.86
C PRO A 19 -8.54 10.74 -3.01
N GLU A 20 -8.69 12.07 -3.03
CA GLU A 20 -9.34 12.84 -4.10
C GLU A 20 -8.53 12.92 -5.41
N GLN A 21 -7.21 12.76 -5.34
CA GLN A 21 -6.33 12.81 -6.51
C GLN A 21 -6.16 11.43 -7.18
N VAL A 22 -6.73 10.40 -6.56
CA VAL A 22 -6.62 9.02 -7.02
C VAL A 22 -7.73 8.75 -8.02
N SER A 23 -7.37 8.56 -9.29
CA SER A 23 -8.35 8.14 -10.30
C SER A 23 -8.94 6.77 -9.97
N ASP A 24 -10.18 6.52 -10.39
CA ASP A 24 -10.89 5.24 -10.23
C ASP A 24 -10.04 4.02 -10.65
N LYS A 25 -9.30 4.15 -11.76
CA LYS A 25 -8.30 3.16 -12.20
C LYS A 25 -7.23 2.86 -11.15
N LEU A 26 -6.66 3.89 -10.52
CA LEU A 26 -5.62 3.74 -9.49
C LEU A 26 -6.17 3.07 -8.23
N GLN A 27 -7.42 3.35 -7.86
CA GLN A 27 -8.07 2.60 -6.78
C GLN A 27 -8.22 1.13 -7.15
N GLY A 28 -8.71 0.81 -8.35
CA GLY A 28 -8.82 -0.57 -8.84
C GLY A 28 -7.48 -1.31 -8.87
N TYR A 29 -6.42 -0.64 -9.31
CA TYR A 29 -5.06 -1.18 -9.27
C TYR A 29 -4.57 -1.44 -7.85
N THR A 30 -4.75 -0.47 -6.94
CA THR A 30 -4.35 -0.61 -5.53
C THR A 30 -5.12 -1.75 -4.87
N GLN A 31 -6.42 -1.86 -5.15
CA GLN A 31 -7.25 -2.97 -4.68
C GLN A 31 -6.75 -4.31 -5.22
N ALA A 32 -6.42 -4.40 -6.51
CA ALA A 32 -5.85 -5.62 -7.10
C ALA A 32 -4.53 -6.03 -6.43
N LEU A 33 -3.63 -5.07 -6.14
CA LEU A 33 -2.39 -5.36 -5.42
C LEU A 33 -2.64 -5.89 -4.00
N LEU A 34 -3.61 -5.31 -3.31
CA LEU A 34 -3.96 -5.74 -1.95
C LEU A 34 -4.62 -7.12 -1.93
N GLN A 35 -5.38 -7.47 -2.98
CA GLN A 35 -5.98 -8.80 -3.15
C GLN A 35 -4.92 -9.91 -3.34
N LEU A 36 -3.67 -9.56 -3.67
CA LEU A 36 -2.55 -10.53 -3.71
C LEU A 36 -2.04 -10.90 -2.30
N LEU A 37 -2.35 -10.08 -1.30
CA LEU A 37 -2.02 -10.34 0.08
C LEU A 37 -3.10 -11.20 0.75
N THR A 38 -2.80 -11.72 1.94
CA THR A 38 -3.85 -12.36 2.74
C THR A 38 -4.86 -11.32 3.21
N PRO A 39 -6.13 -11.70 3.49
CA PRO A 39 -7.13 -10.76 3.98
C PRO A 39 -6.70 -10.03 5.27
N ALA A 40 -5.89 -10.66 6.12
CA ALA A 40 -5.33 -10.03 7.31
C ALA A 40 -4.33 -8.92 6.96
N ASP A 41 -3.41 -9.20 6.06
CA ASP A 41 -2.39 -8.27 5.58
C ASP A 41 -3.01 -7.08 4.82
N GLU A 42 -4.03 -7.35 4.00
CA GLU A 42 -4.81 -6.34 3.30
C GLU A 42 -5.44 -5.36 4.31
N LEU A 43 -6.09 -5.87 5.36
CA LEU A 43 -6.68 -5.05 6.42
C LEU A 43 -5.62 -4.22 7.15
N LEU A 44 -4.45 -4.82 7.41
CA LEU A 44 -3.34 -4.13 8.06
C LEU A 44 -2.85 -2.94 7.23
N ILE A 45 -2.63 -3.14 5.92
CA ILE A 45 -2.21 -2.07 5.00
C ILE A 45 -3.32 -1.00 4.90
N LYS A 46 -4.57 -1.40 4.69
CA LYS A 46 -5.71 -0.47 4.60
C LYS A 46 -5.85 0.40 5.84
N GLY A 47 -5.78 -0.19 7.03
CA GLY A 47 -5.79 0.53 8.30
C GLY A 47 -4.54 1.41 8.45
N ARG A 48 -3.35 0.91 8.10
CA ARG A 48 -2.10 1.68 8.28
C ARG A 48 -2.04 2.98 7.49
N TYR A 49 -2.51 2.96 6.24
CA TYR A 49 -2.46 4.11 5.35
C TYR A 49 -3.80 4.86 5.27
N GLY A 50 -4.89 4.29 5.77
CA GLY A 50 -6.22 4.90 5.67
C GLY A 50 -6.73 4.97 4.22
N ILE A 51 -6.47 3.94 3.43
CA ILE A 51 -6.81 3.88 2.00
C ILE A 51 -8.07 3.05 1.76
N LEU A 52 -8.70 3.22 0.59
CA LEU A 52 -9.91 2.48 0.19
C LEU A 52 -11.07 2.61 1.20
N GLY A 53 -11.26 3.81 1.76
CA GLY A 53 -12.31 4.09 2.74
C GLY A 53 -12.05 3.54 4.15
N SER A 54 -10.86 3.00 4.41
CA SER A 54 -10.46 2.61 5.77
C SER A 54 -9.95 3.81 6.56
N THR A 55 -10.18 3.80 7.88
CA THR A 55 -9.65 4.84 8.77
C THR A 55 -8.17 4.58 9.05
N LYS A 56 -7.36 5.64 9.06
CA LYS A 56 -5.93 5.54 9.38
C LYS A 56 -5.75 5.17 10.85
N GLU A 57 -5.22 3.97 11.10
CA GLU A 57 -4.91 3.41 12.42
C GLU A 57 -3.41 3.55 12.73
N SER A 58 -3.09 3.78 14.00
CA SER A 58 -1.71 3.79 14.51
C SER A 58 -1.15 2.37 14.62
N MET A 59 0.19 2.22 14.67
CA MET A 59 0.82 0.91 14.85
C MET A 59 0.35 0.20 16.13
N ALA A 60 0.23 0.91 17.25
CA ALA A 60 -0.34 0.37 18.49
C ALA A 60 -1.80 -0.12 18.36
N GLN A 61 -2.61 0.51 17.51
CA GLN A 61 -4.00 0.08 17.26
C GLN A 61 -4.02 -1.19 16.41
N LEU A 62 -3.19 -1.23 15.35
CA LEU A 62 -3.03 -2.42 14.52
C LEU A 62 -2.47 -3.59 15.35
N ALA A 63 -1.46 -3.35 16.17
CA ALA A 63 -0.87 -4.33 17.08
C ALA A 63 -1.93 -4.96 17.99
N ASN A 64 -2.73 -4.14 18.67
CA ASN A 64 -3.86 -4.62 19.47
C ASN A 64 -4.89 -5.40 18.64
N ARG A 65 -5.25 -4.90 17.46
CA ARG A 65 -6.24 -5.54 16.57
C ARG A 65 -5.80 -6.91 16.10
N PHE A 66 -4.53 -7.06 15.74
CA PHE A 66 -3.94 -8.31 15.28
C PHE A 66 -3.40 -9.18 16.43
N ASN A 67 -3.62 -8.79 17.70
CA ASN A 67 -3.07 -9.47 18.88
C ASN A 67 -1.57 -9.75 18.75
N THR A 68 -0.82 -8.74 18.34
CA THR A 68 0.61 -8.83 18.09
C THR A 68 1.32 -7.54 18.52
N ASP A 69 2.64 -7.53 18.47
CA ASP A 69 3.46 -6.38 18.85
C ASP A 69 3.70 -5.43 17.66
N GLU A 70 3.99 -4.16 17.95
CA GLU A 70 4.28 -3.15 16.91
C GLU A 70 5.46 -3.55 16.01
N ASN A 71 6.48 -4.20 16.57
CA ASN A 71 7.61 -4.76 15.81
C ASN A 71 7.15 -5.82 14.81
N THR A 72 6.21 -6.67 15.19
CA THR A 72 5.64 -7.70 14.31
C THR A 72 4.79 -7.07 13.22
N VAL A 73 3.94 -6.09 13.57
CA VAL A 73 3.15 -5.32 12.58
C VAL A 73 4.07 -4.66 11.56
N GLU A 74 5.16 -4.03 12.00
CA GLU A 74 6.13 -3.41 11.09
C GLU A 74 6.82 -4.44 10.20
N ALA A 75 7.24 -5.59 10.75
CA ALA A 75 7.84 -6.67 9.97
C ALA A 75 6.87 -7.22 8.91
N VAL A 76 5.61 -7.47 9.29
CA VAL A 76 4.56 -7.92 8.38
C VAL A 76 4.29 -6.88 7.31
N LEU A 77 4.18 -5.60 7.68
CA LEU A 77 4.01 -4.50 6.73
C LEU A 77 5.15 -4.48 5.70
N GLN A 78 6.41 -4.54 6.15
CA GLN A 78 7.56 -4.57 5.24
C GLN A 78 7.55 -5.81 4.35
N GLN A 79 7.17 -6.97 4.88
CA GLN A 79 7.05 -8.20 4.11
C GLN A 79 5.96 -8.11 3.05
N CYS A 80 4.80 -7.54 3.39
CA CYS A 80 3.69 -7.31 2.47
C CYS A 80 4.08 -6.35 1.36
N LEU A 81 4.72 -5.23 1.72
CA LEU A 81 5.24 -4.27 0.75
C LEU A 81 6.23 -4.93 -0.20
N ARG A 82 7.14 -5.76 0.33
CA ARG A 82 8.12 -6.47 -0.49
C ARG A 82 7.45 -7.47 -1.43
N LYS A 83 6.46 -8.24 -0.95
CA LYS A 83 5.68 -9.19 -1.77
C LYS A 83 4.98 -8.49 -2.92
N ILE A 84 4.27 -7.39 -2.64
CA ILE A 84 3.63 -6.61 -3.69
C ILE A 84 4.67 -6.02 -4.63
N ALA A 85 5.77 -5.47 -4.12
CA ALA A 85 6.72 -4.75 -4.96
C ALA A 85 7.49 -5.65 -5.95
N ILE A 86 7.56 -6.97 -5.70
CA ILE A 86 8.12 -7.95 -6.64
C ILE A 86 7.09 -8.50 -7.65
N THR A 87 5.80 -8.17 -7.49
CA THR A 87 4.75 -8.64 -8.41
C THR A 87 4.79 -7.87 -9.73
N PRO A 88 4.49 -8.52 -10.87
CA PRO A 88 4.42 -7.83 -12.15
C PRO A 88 3.34 -6.75 -12.18
N GLU A 89 2.26 -6.89 -11.41
CA GLU A 89 1.20 -5.91 -11.27
C GLU A 89 1.72 -4.56 -10.76
N TRP A 90 2.58 -4.58 -9.74
CA TRP A 90 3.22 -3.36 -9.25
C TRP A 90 4.16 -2.75 -10.29
N GLN A 91 4.92 -3.59 -11.02
CA GLN A 91 5.81 -3.10 -12.06
C GLN A 91 5.04 -2.40 -13.19
N ASP A 92 3.86 -2.91 -13.56
CA ASP A 92 2.99 -2.29 -14.56
C ASP A 92 2.41 -0.96 -14.06
N ILE A 93 1.91 -0.92 -12.83
CA ILE A 93 1.40 0.32 -12.20
C ILE A 93 2.51 1.37 -12.11
N LYS A 94 3.72 0.96 -11.72
CA LYS A 94 4.90 1.81 -11.66
C LYS A 94 5.23 2.35 -13.05
N ALA A 95 5.24 1.51 -14.08
CA ALA A 95 5.45 1.94 -15.45
C ALA A 95 4.38 2.94 -15.90
N LEU A 96 3.10 2.70 -15.60
CA LEU A 96 1.98 3.58 -15.93
C LEU A 96 2.04 4.93 -15.20
N THR A 97 2.39 4.95 -13.91
CA THR A 97 2.55 6.18 -13.12
C THR A 97 3.77 6.99 -13.56
N GLN A 98 4.89 6.34 -13.88
CA GLN A 98 6.06 7.00 -14.47
C GLN A 98 5.77 7.53 -15.88
N LEU A 99 5.07 6.76 -16.73
CA LEU A 99 4.66 7.19 -18.08
C LEU A 99 3.74 8.42 -18.06
N LYS A 100 2.81 8.50 -17.09
CA LYS A 100 1.96 9.69 -16.91
C LYS A 100 2.75 10.93 -16.48
N ALA A 101 3.79 10.77 -15.66
CA ALA A 101 4.68 11.88 -15.28
C ALA A 101 5.49 12.41 -16.47
N ILE A 102 5.79 11.57 -17.47
CA ILE A 102 6.54 11.97 -18.67
C ILE A 102 5.63 12.67 -19.69
N ARG A 103 4.35 12.31 -19.78
CA ARG A 103 3.38 12.95 -20.71
C ARG A 103 2.85 14.32 -20.26
N LEU A 104 3.25 14.80 -19.10
CA LEU A 104 2.87 16.12 -18.56
C LEU A 104 3.95 17.21 -18.76
N LYS A 105 4.92 16.98 -19.65
CA LYS A 105 5.87 18.00 -20.10
C LYS A 105 5.55 18.49 -21.51
#